data_AF-A0A949HWC5-F1
#
_entry.id   AF-A0A949HWC5-F1
#
_cell.length_a   1.000
_cell.length_b   1.000
_cell.length_c   1.000
_cell.angle_alpha   90.00
_cell.angle_beta   90.00
_cell.angle_gamma   90.00
#
_symmetry.space_group_name_H-M   'P 1'
#
loop_
_entity.id
_entity.type
_entity.pdbx_description
1 polymer ?
#
loop_
_entity_poly.entity_id
_entity_poly.type
_entity_poly.pdbx_seq_one_letter_code
_entity_poly.pdbx_strand_id
1 'polypeptide(L)'
;VQAANSTIAGGVSNMVETNALYCAIGGGYANVVQSDAASSMIGGGSNNVIQAGASDSMIGGGHNNVIQTNTDDSIIVGGNANMIQDHVDEGTIGGGEFNVIQSGNSHATIAGGAQNSIFPGGSGSTISGGQANAIQAGGSGTIAGGSYNVIYPYNSASSIGGGNNNTIQSQNYQATIAGGGDNLIEPSGMSSTIGGGESNMINTNDRDSTIGGGEFNVIDASSVGTNAVEADVIGGGASNAITNAAGATVSGGSGNTVLTNFATVPGGLAAVAGNYGQLAYAAGSFANPGDAQHSVYVLRNVTSPSNYVANLYLDGASQEIALPPNRVCSFSISIAAISSTGASFGYFLRGTANGAGGGAEDDWVIDPFSAGYNKPEVYLNQIPISTFPMVTVSGGYLHLRVTGSTTNTIRWVATIETTEVAF
;
A
#
# COMPACT_ATOMS: atom_id res chain seq x y z
N VAL A 1 50.39 26.50 -12.43
CA VAL A 1 49.25 26.68 -13.37
C VAL A 1 49.74 26.39 -14.77
N GLN A 2 49.10 25.45 -15.48
CA GLN A 2 49.46 25.11 -16.86
C GLN A 2 48.42 25.60 -17.90
N ALA A 3 47.23 26.05 -17.47
CA ALA A 3 46.23 26.69 -18.32
C ALA A 3 46.29 28.22 -18.31
N ALA A 4 45.88 28.83 -19.42
CA ALA A 4 45.75 30.29 -19.53
C ALA A 4 44.58 30.82 -18.69
N ASN A 5 44.75 32.02 -18.13
CA ASN A 5 43.74 32.76 -17.39
C ASN A 5 43.20 32.07 -16.11
N SER A 6 43.95 31.11 -15.56
CA SER A 6 43.59 30.40 -14.33
C SER A 6 44.42 30.88 -13.13
N THR A 7 43.85 30.81 -11.92
CA THR A 7 44.48 31.30 -10.68
C THR A 7 44.68 30.17 -9.67
N ILE A 8 45.86 30.10 -9.06
CA ILE A 8 46.09 29.35 -7.81
C ILE A 8 46.58 30.36 -6.78
N ALA A 9 45.78 30.66 -5.76
CA ALA A 9 46.07 31.74 -4.81
C ALA A 9 47.14 31.36 -3.75
N GLY A 10 47.43 30.06 -3.58
CA GLY A 10 48.50 29.60 -2.69
C GLY A 10 48.48 28.09 -2.45
N GLY A 11 49.13 27.65 -1.37
CA GLY A 11 49.15 26.25 -0.95
C GLY A 11 50.27 25.41 -1.58
N VAL A 12 50.19 24.09 -1.38
CA VAL A 12 51.23 23.12 -1.79
C VAL A 12 50.61 22.08 -2.72
N SER A 13 51.30 21.78 -3.82
CA SER A 13 50.90 20.74 -4.79
C SER A 13 49.55 20.96 -5.48
N ASN A 14 49.04 22.19 -5.52
CA ASN A 14 47.83 22.50 -6.28
C ASN A 14 48.13 22.59 -7.79
N MET A 15 47.22 22.09 -8.62
CA MET A 15 47.44 22.00 -10.07
C MET A 15 46.19 22.37 -10.86
N VAL A 16 46.38 23.17 -11.90
CA VAL A 16 45.41 23.38 -12.98
C VAL A 16 46.12 22.93 -14.25
N GLU A 17 45.63 21.86 -14.86
CA GLU A 17 46.22 21.22 -16.04
C GLU A 17 45.94 22.01 -17.32
N THR A 18 46.50 21.56 -18.45
CA THR A 18 46.35 22.21 -19.76
C THR A 18 44.90 22.24 -20.22
N ASN A 19 44.52 23.26 -21.01
CA ASN A 19 43.14 23.48 -21.52
C ASN A 19 42.03 23.71 -20.48
N ALA A 20 42.31 23.63 -19.17
CA ALA A 20 41.39 24.03 -18.11
C ALA A 20 41.39 25.56 -17.91
N LEU A 21 40.83 26.28 -18.90
CA LEU A 21 40.83 27.74 -18.95
C LEU A 21 39.95 28.35 -17.86
N TYR A 22 40.30 29.55 -17.40
CA TYR A 22 39.49 30.36 -16.46
C TYR A 22 39.19 29.70 -15.11
N CYS A 23 40.02 28.76 -14.67
CA CYS A 23 39.81 28.04 -13.43
C CYS A 23 40.38 28.79 -12.21
N ALA A 24 39.87 28.48 -11.03
CA ALA A 24 40.38 29.05 -9.77
C ALA A 24 40.58 27.99 -8.69
N ILE A 25 41.75 28.00 -8.04
CA ILE A 25 42.01 27.28 -6.80
C ILE A 25 42.37 28.28 -5.70
N GLY A 26 41.55 28.37 -4.65
CA GLY A 26 41.73 29.34 -3.55
C GLY A 26 42.92 29.04 -2.63
N GLY A 27 43.46 27.81 -2.63
CA GLY A 27 44.64 27.44 -1.87
C GLY A 27 44.62 25.98 -1.43
N GLY A 28 45.30 25.66 -0.32
CA GLY A 28 45.23 24.33 0.31
C GLY A 28 46.31 23.34 -0.14
N TYR A 29 46.02 22.04 -0.04
CA TYR A 29 46.98 20.97 -0.33
C TYR A 29 46.46 20.02 -1.41
N ALA A 30 47.23 19.85 -2.48
CA ALA A 30 46.99 18.84 -3.52
C ALA A 30 45.59 18.89 -4.18
N ASN A 31 45.06 20.09 -4.39
CA ASN A 31 43.82 20.28 -5.16
C ASN A 31 44.13 20.33 -6.66
N VAL A 32 43.32 19.65 -7.49
CA VAL A 32 43.57 19.50 -8.93
C VAL A 32 42.33 19.83 -9.75
N VAL A 33 42.49 20.69 -10.75
CA VAL A 33 41.55 20.82 -11.87
C VAL A 33 42.23 20.26 -13.11
N GLN A 34 41.68 19.19 -13.67
CA GLN A 34 42.26 18.44 -14.80
C GLN A 34 41.93 19.06 -16.15
N SER A 35 42.53 18.53 -17.21
CA SER A 35 42.42 19.09 -18.55
C SER A 35 40.97 19.23 -19.05
N ASP A 36 40.73 20.26 -19.85
CA ASP A 36 39.43 20.50 -20.50
C ASP A 36 38.24 20.75 -19.54
N ALA A 37 38.45 20.89 -18.22
CA ALA A 37 37.45 21.29 -17.23
C ALA A 37 37.36 22.82 -17.09
N ALA A 38 36.99 23.51 -18.18
CA ALA A 38 37.00 24.97 -18.24
C ALA A 38 36.07 25.61 -17.17
N SER A 39 36.39 26.84 -16.77
CA SER A 39 35.59 27.66 -15.83
C SER A 39 35.37 27.04 -14.44
N SER A 40 36.10 26.00 -14.08
CA SER A 40 35.89 25.27 -12.82
C SER A 40 36.56 25.93 -11.62
N MET A 41 36.00 25.72 -10.43
CA MET A 41 36.50 26.31 -9.17
C MET A 41 36.70 25.27 -8.08
N ILE A 42 37.85 25.34 -7.40
CA ILE A 42 38.08 24.72 -6.09
C ILE A 42 38.34 25.81 -5.05
N GLY A 43 37.45 26.00 -4.08
CA GLY A 43 37.60 27.06 -3.07
C GLY A 43 38.81 26.88 -2.13
N GLY A 44 39.26 25.64 -1.91
CA GLY A 44 40.44 25.31 -1.11
C GLY A 44 40.39 23.89 -0.55
N GLY A 45 40.94 23.68 0.65
CA GLY A 45 40.91 22.38 1.32
C GLY A 45 42.05 21.45 0.90
N SER A 46 41.82 20.14 0.94
CA SER A 46 42.86 19.15 0.64
C SER A 46 42.36 18.01 -0.25
N ASN A 47 43.14 17.68 -1.28
CA ASN A 47 42.88 16.56 -2.19
C ASN A 47 41.53 16.63 -2.92
N ASN A 48 41.03 17.83 -3.21
CA ASN A 48 39.82 17.98 -4.01
C ASN A 48 40.17 17.93 -5.51
N VAL A 49 39.37 17.23 -6.31
CA VAL A 49 39.65 17.01 -7.73
C VAL A 49 38.41 17.28 -8.58
N ILE A 50 38.55 18.16 -9.58
CA ILE A 50 37.62 18.27 -10.71
C ILE A 50 38.32 17.63 -11.91
N GLN A 51 37.76 16.54 -12.41
CA GLN A 51 38.39 15.71 -13.44
C GLN A 51 38.14 16.23 -14.86
N ALA A 52 38.81 15.60 -15.83
CA ALA A 52 38.86 16.09 -17.19
C ALA A 52 37.48 16.21 -17.84
N GLY A 53 37.22 17.32 -18.53
CA GLY A 53 35.95 17.57 -19.21
C GLY A 53 34.74 17.77 -18.29
N ALA A 54 34.93 18.08 -16.99
CA ALA A 54 33.85 18.55 -16.10
C ALA A 54 33.85 20.07 -16.04
N SER A 55 33.35 20.71 -17.09
CA SER A 55 33.32 22.17 -17.21
C SER A 55 32.31 22.80 -16.26
N ASP A 56 32.54 24.07 -15.94
CA ASP A 56 31.65 24.91 -15.12
C ASP A 56 31.33 24.31 -13.73
N SER A 57 32.17 23.39 -13.26
CA SER A 57 31.99 22.65 -12.02
C SER A 57 32.63 23.35 -10.81
N MET A 58 32.08 23.10 -9.62
CA MET A 58 32.55 23.72 -8.38
C MET A 58 32.74 22.70 -7.25
N ILE A 59 33.91 22.76 -6.61
CA ILE A 59 34.12 22.22 -5.27
C ILE A 59 34.39 23.38 -4.30
N GLY A 60 33.47 23.67 -3.38
CA GLY A 60 33.64 24.81 -2.46
C GLY A 60 34.82 24.64 -1.48
N GLY A 61 35.21 23.41 -1.16
CA GLY A 61 36.38 23.09 -0.33
C GLY A 61 36.30 21.69 0.27
N GLY A 62 36.85 21.50 1.48
CA GLY A 62 36.78 20.22 2.20
C GLY A 62 37.95 19.27 1.93
N HIS A 63 37.73 17.97 2.11
CA HIS A 63 38.76 16.93 1.97
C HIS A 63 38.30 15.81 1.04
N ASN A 64 39.14 15.41 0.08
CA ASN A 64 38.89 14.29 -0.83
C ASN A 64 37.57 14.35 -1.62
N ASN A 65 37.06 15.54 -1.96
CA ASN A 65 35.87 15.65 -2.80
C ASN A 65 36.23 15.53 -4.28
N VAL A 66 35.43 14.80 -5.06
CA VAL A 66 35.72 14.52 -6.48
C VAL A 66 34.50 14.75 -7.37
N ILE A 67 34.65 15.55 -8.41
CA ILE A 67 33.75 15.60 -9.57
C ILE A 67 34.47 14.90 -10.71
N GLN A 68 33.89 13.82 -11.24
CA GLN A 68 34.53 12.95 -12.24
C GLN A 68 34.39 13.49 -13.67
N THR A 69 34.99 12.78 -14.63
CA THR A 69 35.10 13.23 -16.03
C THR A 69 33.73 13.44 -16.70
N ASN A 70 33.64 14.34 -17.67
CA ASN A 70 32.42 14.58 -18.47
C ASN A 70 31.18 14.83 -17.59
N THR A 71 31.30 15.69 -16.58
CA THR A 71 30.28 15.93 -15.55
C THR A 71 30.11 17.42 -15.41
N ASP A 72 29.43 18.03 -16.38
CA ASP A 72 29.37 19.48 -16.49
C ASP A 72 28.42 20.09 -15.44
N ASP A 73 28.62 21.36 -15.10
CA ASP A 73 27.75 22.15 -14.22
C ASP A 73 27.49 21.55 -12.83
N SER A 74 28.39 20.67 -12.36
CA SER A 74 28.21 19.95 -11.11
C SER A 74 28.83 20.64 -9.91
N ILE A 75 28.20 20.48 -8.75
CA ILE A 75 28.55 21.21 -7.54
C ILE A 75 28.72 20.26 -6.35
N ILE A 76 29.88 20.32 -5.71
CA ILE A 76 30.09 19.84 -4.35
C ILE A 76 30.41 21.03 -3.45
N VAL A 77 29.50 21.42 -2.57
CA VAL A 77 29.73 22.61 -1.72
C VAL A 77 30.92 22.42 -0.75
N GLY A 78 31.16 21.19 -0.28
CA GLY A 78 32.31 20.86 0.56
C GLY A 78 32.17 19.50 1.24
N GLY A 79 32.74 19.35 2.44
CA GLY A 79 32.66 18.12 3.24
C GLY A 79 33.84 17.17 3.06
N ASN A 80 33.65 15.90 3.39
CA ASN A 80 34.67 14.86 3.34
C ASN A 80 34.27 13.72 2.39
N ALA A 81 35.12 13.41 1.42
CA ALA A 81 34.97 12.23 0.56
C ALA A 81 33.63 12.15 -0.20
N ASN A 82 33.07 13.28 -0.62
CA ASN A 82 31.88 13.30 -1.48
C ASN A 82 32.29 13.14 -2.95
N MET A 83 31.45 12.44 -3.74
CA MET A 83 31.77 12.11 -5.13
C MET A 83 30.57 12.28 -6.05
N ILE A 84 30.76 13.02 -7.14
CA ILE A 84 29.87 13.01 -8.30
C ILE A 84 30.62 12.26 -9.41
N GLN A 85 30.06 11.13 -9.86
CA GLN A 85 30.67 10.27 -10.87
C GLN A 85 30.46 10.79 -12.30
N ASP A 86 31.04 10.10 -13.28
CA ASP A 86 31.07 10.51 -14.68
C ASP A 86 29.67 10.63 -15.32
N HIS A 87 29.50 11.56 -16.26
CA HIS A 87 28.24 11.78 -16.99
C HIS A 87 27.06 12.14 -16.07
N VAL A 88 27.32 12.91 -15.00
CA VAL A 88 26.28 13.44 -14.09
C VAL A 88 26.18 14.96 -14.26
N ASP A 89 25.64 15.42 -15.38
CA ASP A 89 25.49 16.85 -15.60
C ASP A 89 24.50 17.47 -14.59
N GLU A 90 24.81 18.66 -14.08
CA GLU A 90 23.99 19.38 -13.09
C GLU A 90 23.76 18.60 -11.77
N GLY A 91 24.68 17.72 -11.41
CA GLY A 91 24.66 17.00 -10.14
C GLY A 91 25.02 17.91 -8.96
N THR A 92 24.29 17.80 -7.84
CA THR A 92 24.57 18.61 -6.65
C THR A 92 24.76 17.78 -5.39
N ILE A 93 25.90 17.94 -4.71
CA ILE A 93 26.11 17.52 -3.33
C ILE A 93 26.31 18.75 -2.44
N GLY A 94 25.36 19.00 -1.53
CA GLY A 94 25.40 20.16 -0.63
C GLY A 94 26.44 20.08 0.50
N GLY A 95 27.09 18.92 0.68
CA GLY A 95 28.19 18.71 1.63
C GLY A 95 28.09 17.37 2.35
N GLY A 96 28.59 17.31 3.59
CA GLY A 96 28.53 16.09 4.40
C GLY A 96 29.69 15.13 4.17
N GLU A 97 29.47 13.84 4.38
CA GLU A 97 30.51 12.82 4.32
C GLU A 97 30.11 11.59 3.49
N PHE A 98 30.99 11.12 2.60
CA PHE A 98 30.77 9.90 1.80
C PHE A 98 29.46 9.88 0.99
N ASN A 99 28.97 11.04 0.55
CA ASN A 99 27.80 11.08 -0.34
C ASN A 99 28.23 10.84 -1.79
N VAL A 100 27.47 10.04 -2.52
CA VAL A 100 27.81 9.64 -3.90
C VAL A 100 26.62 9.77 -4.84
N ILE A 101 26.78 10.56 -5.90
CA ILE A 101 25.90 10.49 -7.07
C ILE A 101 26.64 9.68 -8.14
N GLN A 102 26.12 8.50 -8.48
CA GLN A 102 26.75 7.59 -9.44
C GLN A 102 26.47 7.97 -10.89
N SER A 103 27.20 7.35 -11.82
CA SER A 103 27.28 7.76 -13.22
C SER A 103 25.92 7.83 -13.93
N GLY A 104 25.74 8.81 -14.83
CA GLY A 104 24.56 8.93 -15.69
C GLY A 104 23.31 9.55 -15.03
N ASN A 105 23.43 10.12 -13.84
CA ASN A 105 22.32 10.63 -13.03
C ASN A 105 22.13 12.15 -13.14
N SER A 106 22.02 12.71 -14.34
CA SER A 106 21.88 14.16 -14.52
C SER A 106 20.74 14.76 -13.66
N HIS A 107 20.95 15.98 -13.15
CA HIS A 107 20.03 16.72 -12.26
C HIS A 107 19.78 16.07 -10.88
N ALA A 108 20.53 15.04 -10.49
CA ALA A 108 20.37 14.41 -9.19
C ALA A 108 20.94 15.30 -8.07
N THR A 109 20.29 15.26 -6.90
CA THR A 109 20.68 16.08 -5.75
C THR A 109 20.82 15.24 -4.49
N ILE A 110 21.94 15.39 -3.79
CA ILE A 110 22.11 14.99 -2.39
C ILE A 110 22.39 16.26 -1.58
N ALA A 111 21.42 16.75 -0.81
CA ALA A 111 21.61 18.04 -0.11
C ALA A 111 22.68 17.97 1.02
N GLY A 112 23.03 16.77 1.49
CA GLY A 112 24.11 16.56 2.45
C GLY A 112 23.97 15.25 3.21
N GLY A 113 24.42 15.22 4.47
CA GLY A 113 24.33 14.04 5.33
C GLY A 113 25.53 13.11 5.21
N ALA A 114 25.36 11.83 5.55
CA ALA A 114 26.43 10.85 5.54
C ALA A 114 26.05 9.59 4.74
N GLN A 115 26.95 9.12 3.88
CA GLN A 115 26.80 7.84 3.17
C GLN A 115 25.54 7.72 2.31
N ASN A 116 24.99 8.83 1.80
CA ASN A 116 23.84 8.78 0.92
C ASN A 116 24.28 8.46 -0.52
N SER A 117 23.49 7.68 -1.25
CA SER A 117 23.85 7.23 -2.60
C SER A 117 22.69 7.25 -3.59
N ILE A 118 22.92 7.81 -4.78
CA ILE A 118 22.02 7.69 -5.92
C ILE A 118 22.75 6.84 -6.98
N PHE A 119 22.24 5.64 -7.24
CA PHE A 119 22.81 4.66 -8.18
C PHE A 119 22.37 4.95 -9.63
N PRO A 120 23.01 4.38 -10.66
CA PRO A 120 22.77 4.72 -12.06
C PRO A 120 21.32 4.54 -12.50
N GLY A 121 20.79 5.45 -13.31
CA GLY A 121 19.41 5.42 -13.80
C GLY A 121 18.39 6.08 -12.85
N GLY A 122 18.88 6.86 -11.88
CA GLY A 122 18.10 7.72 -10.99
C GLY A 122 18.22 9.21 -11.32
N SER A 123 18.29 9.59 -12.61
CA SER A 123 18.30 11.00 -13.03
C SER A 123 17.14 11.79 -12.40
N GLY A 124 17.41 13.03 -11.98
CA GLY A 124 16.45 13.90 -11.28
C GLY A 124 16.05 13.44 -9.86
N SER A 125 16.66 12.38 -9.33
CA SER A 125 16.35 11.91 -7.97
C SER A 125 16.93 12.83 -6.91
N THR A 126 16.27 12.86 -5.74
CA THR A 126 16.68 13.71 -4.63
C THR A 126 16.81 12.92 -3.33
N ILE A 127 17.95 13.07 -2.65
CA ILE A 127 18.12 12.73 -1.24
C ILE A 127 18.38 14.02 -0.46
N SER A 128 17.44 14.46 0.37
CA SER A 128 17.56 15.75 1.07
C SER A 128 18.52 15.71 2.28
N GLY A 129 19.08 14.55 2.62
CA GLY A 129 20.09 14.41 3.67
C GLY A 129 19.96 13.09 4.43
N GLY A 130 20.35 13.10 5.69
CA GLY A 130 20.28 11.92 6.57
C GLY A 130 21.49 11.00 6.45
N GLN A 131 21.32 9.74 6.86
CA GLN A 131 22.40 8.75 6.89
C GLN A 131 22.06 7.50 6.09
N ALA A 132 22.96 7.06 5.21
CA ALA A 132 22.85 5.77 4.53
C ALA A 132 21.53 5.57 3.76
N ASN A 133 20.98 6.64 3.19
CA ASN A 133 19.82 6.54 2.30
C ASN A 133 20.27 6.21 0.88
N ALA A 134 19.49 5.38 0.18
CA ALA A 134 19.86 4.91 -1.16
C ALA A 134 18.69 4.92 -2.14
N ILE A 135 18.92 5.48 -3.33
CA ILE A 135 18.06 5.27 -4.50
C ILE A 135 18.84 4.34 -5.43
N GLN A 136 18.39 3.09 -5.54
CA GLN A 136 19.07 2.01 -6.23
C GLN A 136 18.96 2.11 -7.75
N ALA A 137 19.75 1.29 -8.45
CA ALA A 137 19.92 1.41 -9.90
C ALA A 137 18.59 1.31 -10.67
N GLY A 138 18.30 2.27 -11.53
CA GLY A 138 17.05 2.36 -12.29
C GLY A 138 15.82 2.76 -11.46
N GLY A 139 16.00 3.15 -10.20
CA GLY A 139 14.97 3.81 -9.40
C GLY A 139 15.05 5.33 -9.57
N SER A 140 13.89 5.98 -9.67
CA SER A 140 13.75 7.44 -9.66
C SER A 140 12.76 7.86 -8.58
N GLY A 141 13.17 8.78 -7.71
CA GLY A 141 12.34 9.17 -6.58
C GLY A 141 12.96 10.21 -5.65
N THR A 142 12.29 10.41 -4.51
CA THR A 142 12.74 11.33 -3.47
C THR A 142 12.83 10.61 -2.13
N ILE A 143 13.96 10.78 -1.43
CA ILE A 143 14.10 10.47 -0.01
C ILE A 143 14.34 11.79 0.73
N ALA A 144 13.38 12.24 1.53
CA ALA A 144 13.48 13.54 2.19
C ALA A 144 14.44 13.55 3.40
N GLY A 145 14.97 12.39 3.82
CA GLY A 145 16.01 12.30 4.85
C GLY A 145 15.91 11.02 5.66
N GLY A 146 16.23 11.09 6.95
CA GLY A 146 16.20 9.93 7.85
C GLY A 146 17.40 9.01 7.70
N SER A 147 17.26 7.75 8.10
CA SER A 147 18.37 6.78 8.05
C SER A 147 17.95 5.46 7.43
N TYR A 148 18.81 4.89 6.60
CA TYR A 148 18.63 3.56 5.99
C TYR A 148 17.37 3.42 5.12
N ASN A 149 16.86 4.52 4.55
CA ASN A 149 15.72 4.44 3.66
C ASN A 149 16.17 4.07 2.24
N VAL A 150 15.43 3.18 1.57
CA VAL A 150 15.82 2.63 0.27
C VAL A 150 14.66 2.63 -0.73
N ILE A 151 14.92 3.17 -1.93
CA ILE A 151 14.05 2.98 -3.11
C ILE A 151 14.78 2.04 -4.07
N TYR A 152 14.18 0.89 -4.39
CA TYR A 152 14.77 -0.15 -5.24
C TYR A 152 14.65 0.14 -6.76
N PRO A 153 15.21 -0.70 -7.64
CA PRO A 153 15.14 -0.55 -9.10
C PRO A 153 13.73 -0.51 -9.69
N TYR A 154 13.60 0.09 -10.87
CA TYR A 154 12.37 0.13 -11.67
C TYR A 154 11.20 0.84 -10.97
N ASN A 155 11.53 1.76 -10.07
CA ASN A 155 10.58 2.70 -9.47
C ASN A 155 10.59 4.01 -10.25
N SER A 156 9.42 4.61 -10.45
CA SER A 156 9.31 5.95 -11.06
C SER A 156 8.43 6.83 -10.18
N ALA A 157 8.95 8.02 -9.85
CA ALA A 157 8.27 9.00 -9.02
C ALA A 157 7.81 8.46 -7.63
N SER A 158 8.55 7.50 -7.06
CA SER A 158 8.26 6.98 -5.71
C SER A 158 8.90 7.90 -4.65
N SER A 159 8.34 7.92 -3.45
CA SER A 159 8.81 8.82 -2.40
C SER A 159 8.87 8.19 -1.01
N ILE A 160 9.94 8.51 -0.27
CA ILE A 160 10.07 8.24 1.15
C ILE A 160 10.25 9.58 1.87
N GLY A 161 9.29 9.96 2.71
CA GLY A 161 9.31 11.23 3.44
C GLY A 161 10.34 11.32 4.58
N GLY A 162 11.01 10.22 4.91
CA GLY A 162 12.08 10.15 5.91
C GLY A 162 11.92 8.93 6.82
N GLY A 163 12.35 9.05 8.08
CA GLY A 163 12.22 7.98 9.06
C GLY A 163 13.41 7.01 9.06
N ASN A 164 13.21 5.80 9.60
CA ASN A 164 14.25 4.78 9.73
C ASN A 164 13.88 3.51 8.96
N ASN A 165 14.79 3.01 8.12
CA ASN A 165 14.67 1.70 7.48
C ASN A 165 13.37 1.47 6.68
N ASN A 166 12.83 2.52 6.06
CA ASN A 166 11.69 2.38 5.16
C ASN A 166 12.16 1.94 3.77
N THR A 167 11.45 0.99 3.17
CA THR A 167 11.84 0.39 1.90
C THR A 167 10.68 0.36 0.91
N ILE A 168 10.91 0.90 -0.28
CA ILE A 168 10.06 0.68 -1.45
C ILE A 168 10.81 -0.28 -2.38
N GLN A 169 10.31 -1.51 -2.53
CA GLN A 169 10.89 -2.54 -3.39
C GLN A 169 10.69 -2.22 -4.88
N SER A 170 11.11 -3.11 -5.77
CA SER A 170 11.10 -2.85 -7.22
C SER A 170 9.69 -2.80 -7.83
N GLN A 171 9.56 -2.11 -8.97
CA GLN A 171 8.32 -2.03 -9.77
C GLN A 171 7.12 -1.40 -9.04
N ASN A 172 7.38 -0.50 -8.09
CA ASN A 172 6.40 0.25 -7.30
C ASN A 172 6.27 1.70 -7.79
N TYR A 173 5.82 1.86 -9.05
CA TYR A 173 5.60 3.18 -9.65
C TYR A 173 4.68 4.03 -8.77
N GLN A 174 5.08 5.28 -8.48
CA GLN A 174 4.30 6.25 -7.70
C GLN A 174 3.98 5.84 -6.25
N ALA A 175 4.65 4.81 -5.72
CA ALA A 175 4.47 4.39 -4.34
C ALA A 175 5.04 5.40 -3.35
N THR A 176 4.41 5.48 -2.17
CA THR A 176 4.78 6.46 -1.15
C THR A 176 4.86 5.82 0.23
N ILE A 177 5.96 6.07 0.95
CA ILE A 177 6.05 5.90 2.39
C ILE A 177 6.29 7.27 3.00
N ALA A 178 5.31 7.84 3.71
CA ALA A 178 5.44 9.22 4.20
C ALA A 178 6.49 9.35 5.35
N GLY A 179 6.86 8.26 6.02
CA GLY A 179 7.91 8.23 7.05
C GLY A 179 7.76 7.02 7.97
N GLY A 180 8.17 7.14 9.23
CA GLY A 180 8.06 6.07 10.22
C GLY A 180 9.28 5.14 10.28
N GLY A 181 9.11 3.97 10.87
CA GLY A 181 10.15 2.95 11.00
C GLY A 181 9.76 1.62 10.35
N ASP A 182 10.70 0.96 9.68
CA ASP A 182 10.53 -0.42 9.19
C ASP A 182 9.30 -0.65 8.28
N ASN A 183 8.82 0.38 7.58
CA ASN A 183 7.70 0.20 6.65
C ASN A 183 8.18 -0.33 5.29
N LEU A 184 7.40 -1.22 4.70
CA LEU A 184 7.77 -1.94 3.48
C LEU A 184 6.63 -1.98 2.47
N ILE A 185 6.93 -1.56 1.24
CA ILE A 185 6.09 -1.88 0.08
C ILE A 185 6.88 -2.90 -0.76
N GLU A 186 6.38 -4.13 -0.81
CA GLU A 186 6.95 -5.25 -1.57
C GLU A 186 6.79 -5.05 -3.09
N PRO A 187 7.43 -5.85 -3.96
CA PRO A 187 7.41 -5.60 -5.40
C PRO A 187 6.02 -5.54 -6.03
N SER A 188 5.87 -4.70 -7.05
CA SER A 188 4.62 -4.56 -7.83
C SER A 188 3.38 -4.05 -7.08
N GLY A 189 3.51 -3.49 -5.88
CA GLY A 189 2.54 -2.63 -5.19
C GLY A 189 2.50 -1.20 -5.73
N MET A 190 2.20 -1.06 -7.03
CA MET A 190 2.12 0.23 -7.74
C MET A 190 1.08 1.16 -7.08
N SER A 191 1.39 2.46 -7.01
CA SER A 191 0.55 3.51 -6.42
C SER A 191 0.18 3.30 -4.94
N SER A 192 0.78 2.32 -4.27
CA SER A 192 0.45 2.01 -2.89
C SER A 192 1.06 3.02 -1.92
N THR A 193 0.38 3.24 -0.80
CA THR A 193 0.76 4.27 0.18
C THR A 193 0.81 3.70 1.59
N ILE A 194 1.91 3.96 2.29
CA ILE A 194 2.00 3.83 3.74
C ILE A 194 2.17 5.24 4.34
N GLY A 195 1.18 5.70 5.11
CA GLY A 195 1.17 7.03 5.71
C GLY A 195 2.19 7.22 6.84
N GLY A 196 2.80 6.15 7.33
CA GLY A 196 3.86 6.15 8.34
C GLY A 196 3.67 5.04 9.36
N GLY A 197 4.10 5.26 10.60
CA GLY A 197 4.01 4.26 11.66
C GLY A 197 5.21 3.31 11.67
N GLU A 198 5.04 2.13 12.28
CA GLU A 198 6.11 1.15 12.49
C GLU A 198 5.74 -0.20 11.87
N SER A 199 6.64 -0.82 11.12
CA SER A 199 6.49 -2.20 10.64
C SER A 199 5.20 -2.48 9.86
N ASN A 200 4.71 -1.51 9.08
CA ASN A 200 3.57 -1.74 8.19
C ASN A 200 4.04 -2.28 6.84
N MET A 201 3.25 -3.18 6.24
CA MET A 201 3.62 -3.88 5.02
C MET A 201 2.47 -3.93 4.01
N ILE A 202 2.76 -3.57 2.76
CA ILE A 202 1.92 -3.86 1.60
C ILE A 202 2.66 -4.91 0.77
N ASN A 203 2.05 -6.08 0.55
CA ASN A 203 2.72 -7.24 -0.03
C ASN A 203 2.76 -7.19 -1.57
N THR A 204 3.36 -8.22 -2.15
CA THR A 204 3.65 -8.30 -3.58
C THR A 204 2.38 -8.32 -4.41
N ASN A 205 2.33 -7.45 -5.42
CA ASN A 205 1.19 -7.22 -6.32
C ASN A 205 -0.01 -6.47 -5.73
N ASP A 206 0.04 -6.03 -4.48
CA ASP A 206 -1.05 -5.28 -3.85
C ASP A 206 -1.03 -3.81 -4.31
N ARG A 207 -1.69 -3.54 -5.43
CA ARG A 207 -1.69 -2.23 -6.12
C ARG A 207 -2.79 -1.31 -5.63
N ASP A 208 -2.54 -0.01 -5.60
CA ASP A 208 -3.49 1.02 -5.16
C ASP A 208 -3.94 0.85 -3.69
N SER A 209 -3.17 0.08 -2.92
CA SER A 209 -3.44 -0.22 -1.52
C SER A 209 -2.96 0.89 -0.59
N THR A 210 -3.65 1.09 0.54
CA THR A 210 -3.31 2.13 1.52
C THR A 210 -3.27 1.58 2.94
N ILE A 211 -2.15 1.80 3.62
CA ILE A 211 -2.07 1.75 5.08
C ILE A 211 -1.91 3.18 5.60
N GLY A 212 -2.90 3.71 6.32
CA GLY A 212 -2.85 5.08 6.83
C GLY A 212 -1.74 5.30 7.87
N GLY A 213 -1.33 4.25 8.58
CA GLY A 213 -0.22 4.23 9.52
C GLY A 213 -0.43 3.19 10.61
N GLY A 214 0.08 3.43 11.82
CA GLY A 214 -0.06 2.51 12.95
C GLY A 214 1.10 1.52 13.04
N GLU A 215 0.86 0.33 13.61
CA GLU A 215 1.91 -0.65 13.91
C GLU A 215 1.52 -2.04 13.39
N PHE A 216 2.44 -2.74 12.72
CA PHE A 216 2.25 -4.13 12.27
C PHE A 216 1.00 -4.38 11.41
N ASN A 217 0.55 -3.39 10.62
CA ASN A 217 -0.55 -3.63 9.70
C ASN A 217 -0.04 -4.25 8.39
N VAL A 218 -0.78 -5.22 7.86
CA VAL A 218 -0.39 -5.98 6.66
C VAL A 218 -1.53 -6.04 5.67
N ILE A 219 -1.27 -5.63 4.43
CA ILE A 219 -2.11 -5.97 3.27
C ILE A 219 -1.34 -7.06 2.50
N ASP A 220 -1.99 -8.20 2.29
CA ASP A 220 -1.51 -9.36 1.52
C ASP A 220 -2.66 -9.93 0.66
N ALA A 221 -3.02 -9.18 -0.37
CA ALA A 221 -4.18 -9.46 -1.22
C ALA A 221 -3.90 -10.47 -2.35
N SER A 222 -2.62 -10.75 -2.62
CA SER A 222 -1.93 -11.54 -3.67
C SER A 222 -2.60 -12.78 -4.32
N SER A 223 -3.80 -13.19 -3.92
CA SER A 223 -4.60 -14.29 -4.49
C SER A 223 -5.65 -13.88 -5.54
N VAL A 224 -5.91 -12.59 -5.78
CA VAL A 224 -6.97 -12.14 -6.68
C VAL A 224 -6.36 -11.85 -8.06
N GLY A 225 -6.43 -12.83 -8.96
CA GLY A 225 -5.69 -12.88 -10.23
C GLY A 225 -5.52 -11.56 -10.99
N THR A 226 -4.40 -11.48 -11.72
CA THR A 226 -3.69 -10.38 -12.43
C THR A 226 -4.41 -9.14 -13.01
N ASN A 227 -5.72 -8.98 -12.86
CA ASN A 227 -6.52 -7.82 -13.29
C ASN A 227 -7.49 -7.30 -12.21
N ALA A 228 -7.42 -7.78 -10.97
CA ALA A 228 -8.17 -7.17 -9.87
C ALA A 228 -7.50 -5.83 -9.49
N VAL A 229 -8.29 -4.77 -9.32
CA VAL A 229 -7.82 -3.54 -8.70
C VAL A 229 -7.85 -3.79 -7.20
N GLU A 230 -6.68 -3.91 -6.57
CA GLU A 230 -6.52 -4.25 -5.16
C GLU A 230 -6.44 -2.99 -4.29
N ALA A 231 -7.48 -2.15 -4.39
CA ALA A 231 -7.64 -0.91 -3.63
C ALA A 231 -8.03 -1.19 -2.15
N ASP A 232 -7.22 -2.00 -1.47
CA ASP A 232 -7.41 -2.37 -0.07
C ASP A 232 -6.96 -1.26 0.86
N VAL A 233 -7.67 -1.12 1.98
CA VAL A 233 -7.43 -0.02 2.91
C VAL A 233 -7.36 -0.53 4.33
N ILE A 234 -6.22 -0.30 4.98
CA ILE A 234 -6.12 -0.29 6.44
C ILE A 234 -5.96 1.17 6.88
N GLY A 235 -6.97 1.74 7.52
CA GLY A 235 -6.92 3.15 7.97
C GLY A 235 -5.83 3.41 9.03
N GLY A 236 -5.46 2.39 9.80
CA GLY A 236 -4.36 2.41 10.75
C GLY A 236 -4.57 1.38 11.87
N GLY A 237 -4.11 1.69 13.09
CA GLY A 237 -4.26 0.82 14.25
C GLY A 237 -3.10 -0.17 14.39
N ALA A 238 -3.32 -1.31 15.07
CA ALA A 238 -2.25 -2.24 15.42
C ALA A 238 -2.57 -3.68 15.04
N SER A 239 -1.69 -4.33 14.28
CA SER A 239 -1.82 -5.76 13.91
C SER A 239 -3.10 -6.07 13.14
N ASN A 240 -3.56 -5.17 12.27
CA ASN A 240 -4.66 -5.48 11.36
C ASN A 240 -4.14 -6.12 10.07
N ALA A 241 -4.93 -7.02 9.49
CA ALA A 241 -4.57 -7.76 8.29
C ALA A 241 -5.70 -7.75 7.26
N ILE A 242 -5.35 -7.54 6.00
CA ILE A 242 -6.20 -7.89 4.86
C ILE A 242 -5.45 -8.98 4.11
N THR A 243 -6.08 -10.15 3.95
CA THR A 243 -5.44 -11.33 3.35
C THR A 243 -6.36 -11.96 2.34
N ASN A 244 -5.86 -12.30 1.14
CA ASN A 244 -6.63 -12.95 0.08
C ASN A 244 -7.96 -12.22 -0.28
N ALA A 245 -7.93 -10.89 -0.33
CA ALA A 245 -9.10 -10.06 -0.58
C ALA A 245 -8.80 -8.97 -1.61
N ALA A 246 -9.82 -8.44 -2.27
CA ALA A 246 -9.74 -7.21 -3.06
C ALA A 246 -10.88 -6.26 -2.73
N GLY A 247 -10.58 -4.97 -2.66
CA GLY A 247 -11.51 -3.91 -2.28
C GLY A 247 -11.99 -4.03 -0.84
N ALA A 248 -11.19 -4.66 0.02
CA ALA A 248 -11.45 -4.85 1.43
C ALA A 248 -11.05 -3.61 2.24
N THR A 249 -11.66 -3.46 3.42
CA THR A 249 -11.36 -2.32 4.29
C THR A 249 -11.31 -2.73 5.76
N VAL A 250 -10.25 -2.33 6.44
CA VAL A 250 -10.19 -2.24 7.90
C VAL A 250 -10.00 -0.77 8.27
N SER A 251 -11.00 -0.10 8.82
CA SER A 251 -10.86 1.33 9.13
C SER A 251 -9.84 1.61 10.25
N GLY A 252 -9.56 0.62 11.10
CA GLY A 252 -8.55 0.70 12.16
C GLY A 252 -8.75 -0.36 13.24
N GLY A 253 -8.44 0.00 14.50
CA GLY A 253 -8.57 -0.92 15.64
C GLY A 253 -7.35 -1.82 15.80
N SER A 254 -7.52 -2.99 16.41
CA SER A 254 -6.41 -3.92 16.61
C SER A 254 -6.78 -5.37 16.37
N GLY A 255 -5.87 -6.13 15.75
CA GLY A 255 -6.03 -7.57 15.55
C GLY A 255 -7.18 -7.94 14.60
N ASN A 256 -7.67 -7.01 13.77
CA ASN A 256 -8.77 -7.29 12.86
C ASN A 256 -8.26 -7.93 11.57
N THR A 257 -9.02 -8.87 11.00
CA THR A 257 -8.65 -9.59 9.78
C THR A 257 -9.79 -9.62 8.76
N VAL A 258 -9.50 -9.27 7.52
CA VAL A 258 -10.40 -9.50 6.36
C VAL A 258 -9.80 -10.57 5.47
N LEU A 259 -10.62 -11.56 5.08
CA LEU A 259 -10.18 -12.76 4.33
C LEU A 259 -10.82 -12.87 2.93
N THR A 260 -11.68 -11.94 2.54
CA THR A 260 -12.47 -12.04 1.30
C THR A 260 -12.78 -10.68 0.70
N ASN A 261 -13.04 -10.67 -0.61
CA ASN A 261 -13.33 -9.46 -1.38
C ASN A 261 -14.49 -8.64 -0.81
N PHE A 262 -14.32 -7.31 -0.87
CA PHE A 262 -15.31 -6.30 -0.48
C PHE A 262 -15.79 -6.36 0.98
N ALA A 263 -15.19 -7.21 1.81
CA ALA A 263 -15.52 -7.27 3.23
C ALA A 263 -14.91 -6.09 4.00
N THR A 264 -15.56 -5.71 5.08
CA THR A 264 -15.23 -4.51 5.85
C THR A 264 -15.22 -4.79 7.35
N VAL A 265 -14.19 -4.31 8.02
CA VAL A 265 -14.17 -4.17 9.48
C VAL A 265 -14.09 -2.67 9.81
N PRO A 266 -15.12 -2.07 10.43
CA PRO A 266 -15.12 -0.63 10.74
C PRO A 266 -14.16 -0.27 11.88
N GLY A 267 -13.55 -1.26 12.55
CA GLY A 267 -12.63 -1.11 13.66
C GLY A 267 -12.90 -2.17 14.73
N GLY A 268 -12.52 -1.87 15.97
CA GLY A 268 -12.70 -2.78 17.11
C GLY A 268 -11.47 -3.64 17.39
N LEU A 269 -11.66 -4.75 18.10
CA LEU A 269 -10.61 -5.66 18.53
C LEU A 269 -10.94 -7.08 18.09
N ALA A 270 -10.04 -7.69 17.32
CA ALA A 270 -10.06 -9.11 16.96
C ALA A 270 -11.27 -9.58 16.13
N ALA A 271 -11.80 -8.74 15.22
CA ALA A 271 -12.87 -9.14 14.30
C ALA A 271 -12.32 -9.92 13.09
N VAL A 272 -13.08 -10.89 12.57
CA VAL A 272 -12.73 -11.62 11.34
C VAL A 272 -13.88 -11.56 10.34
N ALA A 273 -13.63 -10.97 9.17
CA ALA A 273 -14.56 -10.96 8.04
C ALA A 273 -14.14 -12.01 7.00
N GLY A 274 -14.86 -13.13 6.96
CA GLY A 274 -14.54 -14.31 6.14
C GLY A 274 -15.50 -14.61 5.00
N ASN A 275 -16.50 -13.76 4.77
CA ASN A 275 -17.48 -13.92 3.71
C ASN A 275 -17.50 -12.70 2.79
N TYR A 276 -17.77 -12.91 1.50
CA TYR A 276 -17.83 -11.84 0.50
C TYR A 276 -18.78 -10.71 0.91
N GLY A 277 -18.27 -9.47 0.91
CA GLY A 277 -19.05 -8.29 1.29
C GLY A 277 -19.51 -8.27 2.75
N GLN A 278 -18.95 -9.09 3.63
CA GLN A 278 -19.30 -9.12 5.05
C GLN A 278 -18.82 -7.84 5.75
N LEU A 279 -19.71 -7.20 6.51
CA LEU A 279 -19.32 -6.28 7.57
C LEU A 279 -19.15 -7.09 8.86
N ALA A 280 -17.98 -7.08 9.49
CA ALA A 280 -17.73 -7.75 10.76
C ALA A 280 -17.25 -6.77 11.83
N TYR A 281 -17.70 -6.94 13.07
CA TYR A 281 -17.29 -6.13 14.21
C TYR A 281 -17.14 -6.99 15.47
N ALA A 282 -16.07 -6.75 16.22
CA ALA A 282 -15.80 -7.42 17.49
C ALA A 282 -15.18 -6.43 18.50
N ALA A 283 -15.40 -6.71 19.79
CA ALA A 283 -14.89 -5.92 20.92
C ALA A 283 -13.83 -6.69 21.73
N GLY A 284 -13.26 -7.73 21.13
CA GLY A 284 -12.39 -8.70 21.77
C GLY A 284 -12.70 -10.12 21.29
N SER A 285 -11.95 -11.08 21.82
CA SER A 285 -12.13 -12.51 21.60
C SER A 285 -12.03 -13.27 22.92
N PHE A 286 -12.47 -14.52 22.94
CA PHE A 286 -12.24 -15.43 24.06
C PHE A 286 -10.87 -16.10 23.95
N ALA A 287 -10.62 -16.78 22.84
CA ALA A 287 -9.39 -17.51 22.53
C ALA A 287 -8.83 -17.13 21.15
N ASN A 288 -9.69 -16.92 20.14
CA ASN A 288 -9.28 -16.69 18.75
C ASN A 288 -10.04 -15.49 18.16
N PRO A 289 -9.42 -14.66 17.30
CA PRO A 289 -10.13 -13.62 16.58
C PRO A 289 -11.40 -14.14 15.90
N GLY A 290 -12.48 -13.38 16.03
CA GLY A 290 -13.79 -13.69 15.47
C GLY A 290 -14.63 -14.71 16.24
N ASP A 291 -14.15 -15.26 17.36
CA ASP A 291 -14.97 -16.17 18.18
C ASP A 291 -16.11 -15.49 18.95
N ALA A 292 -16.10 -14.16 19.03
CA ALA A 292 -17.15 -13.32 19.60
C ALA A 292 -17.37 -12.09 18.73
N GLN A 293 -18.26 -12.20 17.72
CA GLN A 293 -18.44 -11.12 16.74
C GLN A 293 -19.90 -10.91 16.32
N HIS A 294 -20.15 -9.74 15.75
CA HIS A 294 -21.37 -9.38 15.05
C HIS A 294 -21.06 -9.20 13.56
N SER A 295 -21.95 -9.68 12.68
CA SER A 295 -21.77 -9.53 11.24
C SER A 295 -23.04 -9.07 10.53
N VAL A 296 -22.87 -8.39 9.39
CA VAL A 296 -23.95 -7.99 8.49
C VAL A 296 -23.61 -8.42 7.07
N TYR A 297 -24.60 -8.99 6.37
CA TYR A 297 -24.49 -9.51 5.02
C TYR A 297 -25.59 -8.94 4.13
N VAL A 298 -25.30 -8.78 2.84
CA VAL A 298 -26.30 -8.40 1.83
C VAL A 298 -26.30 -9.43 0.70
N LEU A 299 -27.45 -10.07 0.48
CA LEU A 299 -27.63 -11.09 -0.54
C LEU A 299 -28.66 -10.60 -1.57
N ARG A 300 -28.52 -11.04 -2.83
CA ARG A 300 -29.47 -10.69 -3.89
C ARG A 300 -29.61 -11.80 -4.92
N ASN A 301 -30.75 -11.81 -5.60
CA ASN A 301 -30.94 -12.56 -6.84
C ASN A 301 -32.20 -12.07 -7.58
N VAL A 302 -32.45 -12.63 -8.77
CA VAL A 302 -33.62 -12.39 -9.60
C VAL A 302 -34.32 -13.71 -9.88
N THR A 303 -35.63 -13.77 -9.64
CA THR A 303 -36.48 -14.86 -10.13
C THR A 303 -37.23 -14.41 -11.38
N SER A 304 -37.46 -15.30 -12.33
CA SER A 304 -38.20 -15.03 -13.57
C SER A 304 -39.36 -16.02 -13.75
N PRO A 305 -40.28 -15.79 -14.70
CA PRO A 305 -41.33 -16.74 -15.04
C PRO A 305 -40.80 -18.15 -15.38
N SER A 306 -39.61 -18.23 -15.98
CA SER A 306 -38.94 -19.49 -16.36
C SER A 306 -38.04 -20.08 -15.28
N ASN A 307 -37.66 -19.28 -14.27
CA ASN A 307 -36.89 -19.71 -13.11
C ASN A 307 -37.41 -18.99 -11.85
N TYR A 308 -38.55 -19.45 -11.35
CA TYR A 308 -39.30 -18.79 -10.28
C TYR A 308 -38.85 -19.22 -8.88
N VAL A 309 -37.77 -20.01 -8.74
CA VAL A 309 -37.17 -20.39 -7.46
C VAL A 309 -35.67 -20.12 -7.53
N ALA A 310 -35.13 -19.39 -6.56
CA ALA A 310 -33.70 -19.07 -6.52
C ALA A 310 -33.20 -18.92 -5.08
N ASN A 311 -31.93 -19.28 -4.84
CA ASN A 311 -31.21 -18.86 -3.64
C ASN A 311 -30.73 -17.42 -3.81
N LEU A 312 -30.68 -16.66 -2.72
CA LEU A 312 -30.00 -15.38 -2.69
C LEU A 312 -28.52 -15.62 -2.38
N TYR A 313 -27.64 -14.84 -3.02
CA TYR A 313 -26.19 -14.98 -2.89
C TYR A 313 -25.54 -13.63 -2.56
N LEU A 314 -24.41 -13.66 -1.85
CA LEU A 314 -23.58 -12.51 -1.48
C LEU A 314 -23.04 -11.79 -2.73
N ASP A 315 -22.56 -12.55 -3.70
CA ASP A 315 -22.08 -12.05 -4.99
C ASP A 315 -23.19 -11.96 -6.05
N GLY A 316 -24.41 -12.41 -5.72
CA GLY A 316 -25.56 -12.46 -6.61
C GLY A 316 -25.54 -13.62 -7.60
N ALA A 317 -24.61 -14.57 -7.47
CA ALA A 317 -24.44 -15.69 -8.40
C ALA A 317 -24.28 -17.05 -7.70
N SER A 318 -23.32 -17.20 -6.77
CA SER A 318 -23.01 -18.50 -6.18
C SER A 318 -22.52 -18.48 -4.74
N GLN A 319 -22.06 -17.33 -4.20
CA GLN A 319 -21.52 -17.29 -2.85
C GLN A 319 -22.62 -17.18 -1.80
N GLU A 320 -22.71 -18.19 -0.93
CA GLU A 320 -23.62 -18.23 0.22
C GLU A 320 -22.87 -17.85 1.51
N ILE A 321 -23.60 -17.60 2.60
CA ILE A 321 -22.96 -17.33 3.89
C ILE A 321 -22.40 -18.64 4.42
N ALA A 322 -21.08 -18.74 4.48
CA ALA A 322 -20.38 -19.80 5.19
C ALA A 322 -20.50 -19.56 6.70
N LEU A 323 -21.03 -20.56 7.40
CA LEU A 323 -21.09 -20.58 8.86
C LEU A 323 -19.79 -21.22 9.38
N PRO A 324 -18.99 -20.50 10.19
CA PRO A 324 -17.77 -21.05 10.73
C PRO A 324 -18.05 -22.31 11.59
N PRO A 325 -17.17 -23.32 11.54
CA PRO A 325 -17.34 -24.53 12.33
C PRO A 325 -17.28 -24.23 13.82
N ASN A 326 -17.98 -25.02 14.64
CA ASN A 326 -18.01 -24.90 16.11
C ASN A 326 -18.53 -23.54 16.60
N ARG A 327 -19.33 -22.85 15.77
CA ARG A 327 -19.92 -21.54 16.09
C ARG A 327 -21.43 -21.65 16.12
N VAL A 328 -22.03 -20.99 17.11
CA VAL A 328 -23.47 -20.71 17.16
C VAL A 328 -23.70 -19.32 16.59
N CYS A 329 -24.59 -19.21 15.61
CA CYS A 329 -24.98 -17.95 14.98
C CYS A 329 -26.48 -17.72 15.17
N SER A 330 -26.85 -16.71 15.95
CA SER A 330 -28.21 -16.17 15.95
C SER A 330 -28.33 -15.14 14.84
N PHE A 331 -29.43 -15.16 14.07
CA PHE A 331 -29.59 -14.26 12.93
C PHE A 331 -30.98 -13.63 12.84
N SER A 332 -31.01 -12.41 12.29
CA SER A 332 -32.20 -11.72 11.80
C SER A 332 -32.08 -11.51 10.29
N ILE A 333 -33.17 -11.68 9.55
CA ILE A 333 -33.21 -11.52 8.09
C ILE A 333 -34.31 -10.52 7.75
N SER A 334 -33.97 -9.51 6.96
CA SER A 334 -34.92 -8.58 6.32
C SER A 334 -34.84 -8.77 4.82
N ILE A 335 -35.96 -9.03 4.15
CA ILE A 335 -36.02 -9.25 2.70
C ILE A 335 -36.93 -8.21 2.07
N ALA A 336 -36.44 -7.52 1.05
CA ALA A 336 -37.21 -6.65 0.19
C ALA A 336 -37.28 -7.23 -1.23
N ALA A 337 -38.45 -7.14 -1.84
CA ALA A 337 -38.66 -7.60 -3.21
C ALA A 337 -39.56 -6.67 -4.00
N ILE A 338 -39.31 -6.58 -5.31
CA ILE A 338 -40.14 -5.81 -6.23
C ILE A 338 -40.28 -6.54 -7.57
N SER A 339 -41.52 -6.65 -8.06
CA SER A 339 -41.81 -7.24 -9.36
C SER A 339 -41.60 -6.25 -10.49
N SER A 340 -41.51 -6.76 -11.72
CA SER A 340 -41.51 -5.97 -12.95
C SER A 340 -42.78 -5.13 -13.14
N THR A 341 -43.85 -5.39 -12.38
CA THR A 341 -45.10 -4.63 -12.39
C THR A 341 -45.19 -3.61 -11.26
N GLY A 342 -44.16 -3.50 -10.41
CA GLY A 342 -44.14 -2.59 -9.26
C GLY A 342 -44.84 -3.11 -8.01
N ALA A 343 -45.26 -4.38 -7.98
CA ALA A 343 -45.72 -5.01 -6.75
C ALA A 343 -44.52 -5.27 -5.82
N SER A 344 -44.67 -4.99 -4.53
CA SER A 344 -43.55 -5.00 -3.59
C SER A 344 -43.85 -5.79 -2.32
N PHE A 345 -42.82 -6.41 -1.75
CA PHE A 345 -42.95 -7.36 -0.64
C PHE A 345 -41.82 -7.16 0.37
N GLY A 346 -42.16 -7.34 1.66
CA GLY A 346 -41.22 -7.31 2.78
C GLY A 346 -41.37 -8.57 3.64
N TYR A 347 -40.27 -9.21 4.02
CA TYR A 347 -40.27 -10.36 4.94
C TYR A 347 -39.24 -10.16 6.05
N PHE A 348 -39.59 -10.62 7.27
CA PHE A 348 -38.69 -10.63 8.41
C PHE A 348 -38.65 -12.03 9.01
N LEU A 349 -37.44 -12.57 9.22
CA LEU A 349 -37.22 -13.89 9.80
C LEU A 349 -36.16 -13.81 10.90
N ARG A 350 -36.22 -14.72 11.88
CA ARG A 350 -35.19 -14.89 12.92
C ARG A 350 -34.93 -16.35 13.16
N GLY A 351 -33.70 -16.70 13.49
CA GLY A 351 -33.33 -18.07 13.77
C GLY A 351 -31.98 -18.19 14.42
N THR A 352 -31.59 -19.43 14.69
CA THR A 352 -30.27 -19.79 15.18
C THR A 352 -29.77 -21.00 14.39
N ALA A 353 -28.51 -20.98 14.01
CA ALA A 353 -27.84 -22.04 13.27
C ALA A 353 -26.48 -22.34 13.89
N ASN A 354 -26.09 -23.61 13.87
CA ASN A 354 -24.74 -24.03 14.20
C ASN A 354 -23.99 -24.35 12.90
N GLY A 355 -22.73 -23.94 12.78
CA GLY A 355 -21.89 -24.39 11.67
C GLY A 355 -21.41 -25.82 11.89
N ALA A 356 -21.53 -26.69 10.87
CA ALA A 356 -21.03 -28.06 10.93
C ALA A 356 -19.56 -28.13 11.36
N GLY A 357 -19.32 -28.72 12.54
CA GLY A 357 -18.00 -29.26 12.88
C GLY A 357 -17.79 -30.54 12.06
N GLY A 358 -16.63 -30.67 11.40
CA GLY A 358 -16.30 -31.74 10.45
C GLY A 358 -16.87 -33.14 10.77
N GLY A 359 -18.09 -33.41 10.32
CA GLY A 359 -18.80 -34.70 10.47
C GLY A 359 -20.13 -34.70 11.22
N ALA A 360 -20.58 -33.59 11.83
CA ALA A 360 -21.93 -33.48 12.43
C ALA A 360 -22.92 -32.83 11.46
N GLU A 361 -24.20 -33.27 11.48
CA GLU A 361 -25.27 -32.62 10.73
C GLU A 361 -25.49 -31.18 11.24
N ASP A 362 -25.73 -30.24 10.34
CA ASP A 362 -26.05 -28.86 10.69
C ASP A 362 -27.37 -28.80 11.46
N ASP A 363 -27.34 -28.33 12.71
CA ASP A 363 -28.54 -28.12 13.53
C ASP A 363 -28.99 -26.66 13.44
N TRP A 364 -30.27 -26.44 13.16
CA TRP A 364 -30.84 -25.10 13.04
C TRP A 364 -32.29 -25.05 13.53
N VAL A 365 -32.64 -23.93 14.15
CA VAL A 365 -33.99 -23.62 14.60
C VAL A 365 -34.32 -22.22 14.13
N ILE A 366 -35.25 -22.10 13.18
CA ILE A 366 -36.01 -20.86 13.00
C ILE A 366 -36.97 -20.80 14.18
N ASP A 367 -37.12 -19.61 14.79
CA ASP A 367 -38.13 -19.39 15.84
C ASP A 367 -39.44 -20.05 15.40
N PRO A 368 -39.90 -21.12 16.10
CA PRO A 368 -41.00 -21.92 15.60
C PRO A 368 -42.16 -20.98 15.32
N PHE A 369 -42.68 -21.07 14.10
CA PHE A 369 -43.88 -20.43 13.59
C PHE A 369 -45.05 -20.66 14.56
N SER A 370 -45.04 -20.01 15.72
CA SER A 370 -46.07 -20.11 16.72
C SER A 370 -47.24 -19.33 16.15
N ALA A 371 -48.27 -20.09 15.80
CA ALA A 371 -49.48 -19.64 15.13
C ALA A 371 -50.04 -18.38 15.80
N GLY A 372 -49.69 -17.19 15.31
CA GLY A 372 -50.16 -15.94 15.91
C GLY A 372 -49.41 -14.66 15.50
N TYR A 373 -48.12 -14.74 15.15
CA TYR A 373 -47.30 -13.56 14.84
C TYR A 373 -46.87 -13.47 13.35
N ASN A 374 -47.55 -14.19 12.46
CA ASN A 374 -47.29 -14.13 11.02
C ASN A 374 -48.22 -13.14 10.32
N LYS A 375 -47.72 -11.94 10.06
CA LYS A 375 -47.99 -11.28 8.78
C LYS A 375 -46.67 -10.66 8.32
N PRO A 376 -46.34 -10.67 7.02
CA PRO A 376 -45.37 -9.69 6.52
C PRO A 376 -45.85 -8.32 6.99
N GLU A 377 -44.99 -7.57 7.68
CA GLU A 377 -45.44 -6.34 8.36
C GLU A 377 -45.97 -5.30 7.37
N VAL A 378 -45.70 -5.43 6.06
CA VAL A 378 -46.30 -4.58 5.03
C VAL A 378 -46.54 -5.36 3.73
N TYR A 379 -47.82 -5.47 3.32
CA TYR A 379 -48.22 -5.81 1.95
C TYR A 379 -48.42 -4.52 1.16
N LEU A 380 -47.54 -4.22 0.19
CA LEU A 380 -47.77 -3.17 -0.79
C LEU A 380 -47.97 -3.82 -2.17
N ASN A 381 -49.25 -4.07 -2.47
CA ASN A 381 -49.81 -4.64 -3.71
C ASN A 381 -49.65 -6.16 -3.90
N GLN A 382 -50.81 -6.84 -3.93
CA GLN A 382 -50.96 -8.29 -3.88
C GLN A 382 -50.45 -8.99 -5.15
N ILE A 383 -49.52 -9.93 -4.99
CA ILE A 383 -49.46 -11.17 -5.78
C ILE A 383 -49.66 -12.31 -4.77
N PRO A 384 -50.56 -13.28 -5.01
CA PRO A 384 -50.76 -14.42 -4.14
C PRO A 384 -49.59 -15.40 -4.34
N ILE A 385 -48.43 -15.11 -3.76
CA ILE A 385 -47.34 -16.08 -3.66
C ILE A 385 -47.64 -16.93 -2.43
N SER A 386 -48.01 -18.19 -2.64
CA SER A 386 -48.40 -19.13 -1.57
C SER A 386 -47.22 -19.72 -0.80
N THR A 387 -46.00 -19.27 -1.08
CA THR A 387 -44.75 -19.83 -0.52
C THR A 387 -43.89 -18.72 0.07
N PHE A 388 -43.58 -18.86 1.35
CA PHE A 388 -42.70 -17.96 2.08
C PHE A 388 -41.23 -18.23 1.71
N PRO A 389 -40.33 -17.24 1.85
CA PRO A 389 -38.90 -17.49 1.83
C PRO A 389 -38.54 -18.63 2.79
N MET A 390 -37.71 -19.55 2.34
CA MET A 390 -37.24 -20.67 3.15
C MET A 390 -35.78 -20.46 3.51
N VAL A 391 -35.47 -20.66 4.78
CA VAL A 391 -34.10 -20.66 5.30
C VAL A 391 -33.77 -22.09 5.70
N THR A 392 -32.63 -22.59 5.24
CA THR A 392 -32.13 -23.92 5.60
C THR A 392 -30.64 -23.84 5.82
N VAL A 393 -30.10 -24.72 6.67
CA VAL A 393 -28.66 -24.87 6.84
C VAL A 393 -28.25 -26.25 6.36
N SER A 394 -27.26 -26.30 5.48
CA SER A 394 -26.65 -27.57 5.06
C SER A 394 -25.24 -27.37 4.52
N GLY A 395 -24.35 -28.34 4.75
CA GLY A 395 -22.97 -28.28 4.30
C GLY A 395 -22.17 -27.14 4.92
N GLY A 396 -22.57 -26.62 6.08
CA GLY A 396 -21.93 -25.46 6.71
C GLY A 396 -22.31 -24.10 6.10
N TYR A 397 -23.38 -24.03 5.30
CA TYR A 397 -23.86 -22.78 4.71
C TYR A 397 -25.29 -22.45 5.12
N LEU A 398 -25.58 -21.15 5.24
CA LEU A 398 -26.95 -20.66 5.38
C LEU A 398 -27.54 -20.40 3.98
N HIS A 399 -28.53 -21.19 3.59
CA HIS A 399 -29.25 -21.04 2.34
C HIS A 399 -30.52 -20.20 2.55
N LEU A 400 -30.66 -19.12 1.77
CA LEU A 400 -31.88 -18.32 1.75
C LEU A 400 -32.56 -18.46 0.38
N ARG A 401 -33.62 -19.26 0.32
CA ARG A 401 -34.36 -19.55 -0.91
C ARG A 401 -35.64 -18.71 -1.00
N VAL A 402 -35.82 -18.04 -2.12
CA VAL A 402 -37.05 -17.29 -2.45
C VAL A 402 -37.82 -17.98 -3.56
N THR A 403 -39.15 -17.80 -3.54
CA THR A 403 -40.03 -18.24 -4.62
C THR A 403 -40.74 -17.02 -5.20
N GLY A 404 -40.53 -16.77 -6.48
CA GLY A 404 -41.15 -15.67 -7.21
C GLY A 404 -42.44 -16.06 -7.90
N SER A 405 -42.70 -15.39 -9.02
CA SER A 405 -43.94 -15.50 -9.78
C SER A 405 -43.70 -16.22 -11.10
N THR A 406 -44.64 -17.07 -11.50
CA THR A 406 -44.66 -17.69 -12.84
C THR A 406 -45.04 -16.71 -13.95
N THR A 407 -45.37 -15.46 -13.63
CA THR A 407 -45.80 -14.44 -14.62
C THR A 407 -44.97 -13.16 -14.58
N ASN A 408 -44.18 -12.93 -13.53
CA ASN A 408 -43.41 -11.70 -13.36
C ASN A 408 -41.97 -11.98 -12.95
N THR A 409 -41.06 -11.15 -13.44
CA THR A 409 -39.68 -11.09 -12.92
C THR A 409 -39.68 -10.34 -11.60
N ILE A 410 -38.95 -10.84 -10.61
CA ILE A 410 -38.86 -10.22 -9.27
C ILE A 410 -37.39 -10.09 -8.89
N ARG A 411 -37.00 -8.89 -8.43
CA ARG A 411 -35.69 -8.63 -7.83
C ARG A 411 -35.81 -8.76 -6.33
N TRP A 412 -34.86 -9.45 -5.71
CA TRP A 412 -34.82 -9.75 -4.29
C TRP A 412 -33.52 -9.25 -3.69
N VAL A 413 -33.62 -8.64 -2.51
CA VAL A 413 -32.48 -8.26 -1.67
C VAL A 413 -32.79 -8.69 -0.25
N ALA A 414 -31.81 -9.30 0.42
CA ALA A 414 -31.89 -9.63 1.83
C ALA A 414 -30.70 -9.02 2.58
N THR A 415 -30.97 -8.47 3.76
CA THR A 415 -29.95 -8.15 4.76
C THR A 415 -30.05 -9.18 5.87
N ILE A 416 -28.92 -9.75 6.25
CA ILE A 416 -28.81 -10.72 7.34
C ILE A 416 -27.85 -10.16 8.37
N GLU A 417 -28.27 -10.10 9.63
CA GLU A 417 -27.40 -9.72 10.75
C GLU A 417 -27.20 -10.94 11.64
N THR A 418 -25.96 -11.23 12.05
CA THR A 418 -25.61 -12.35 12.90
C THR A 418 -24.97 -11.90 14.20
N THR A 419 -25.30 -12.58 15.30
CA THR A 419 -24.52 -12.54 16.55
C THR A 419 -23.91 -13.92 16.73
N GLU A 420 -22.60 -13.97 16.86
CA GLU A 420 -21.84 -15.20 16.72
C GLU A 420 -20.95 -15.46 17.92
N VAL A 421 -20.96 -16.71 18.40
CA VAL A 421 -20.10 -17.18 19.50
C VAL A 421 -19.54 -18.56 19.20
N ALA A 422 -18.24 -18.74 19.39
CA ALA A 422 -17.54 -20.03 19.33
C ALA A 422 -16.90 -20.36 20.68
N PHE A 423 -16.65 -21.64 20.92
CA PHE A 423 -15.97 -22.14 22.13
C PHE A 423 -14.64 -22.81 21.77
#